data_AF-A0A7J7QPE3-F1
#
_entry.id   AF-A0A7J7QPE3-F1
#
_cell.length_a   1.000
_cell.length_b   1.000
_cell.length_c   1.000
_cell.angle_alpha   90.00
_cell.angle_beta   90.00
_cell.angle_gamma   90.00
#
_symmetry.space_group_name_H-M   'P 1'
#
loop_
_entity.id
_entity.type
_entity.pdbx_description
1 polymer ?
#
loop_
_entity_poly.entity_id
_entity_poly.type
_entity_poly.pdbx_seq_one_letter_code
_entity_poly.pdbx_strand_id
1 'polypeptide(L)'
;MVNPYGEFKWAHATLMKNYLTSDEAQGDIAVVQLADPAPRAAGTLGLRANCVDDNSVQVTTAGYPSDQQEGECMTTQCTVRFDCQRESTRHKCDTYMGQSGSSFWDGDYYIRGVHVRGLIDEEVNEFTTLSRRVLAKIREWEGREKGGVL
;
A
#
# COMPACT_ATOMS: atom_id res chain seq x y z
N MET A 1 -20.33 9.07 10.46
CA MET A 1 -18.93 9.22 10.06
C MET A 1 -18.28 10.31 10.90
N VAL A 2 -17.21 9.99 11.62
CA VAL A 2 -16.39 10.99 12.33
C VAL A 2 -15.17 11.25 11.45
N ASN A 3 -14.98 12.48 11.00
CA ASN A 3 -13.80 12.89 10.26
C ASN A 3 -12.93 13.80 11.13
N PRO A 4 -12.09 13.24 12.03
CA PRO A 4 -11.39 14.02 13.04
C PRO A 4 -10.31 14.94 12.46
N TYR A 5 -9.84 14.67 11.23
CA TYR A 5 -8.77 15.42 10.58
C TYR A 5 -9.22 16.14 9.30
N GLY A 6 -10.49 16.02 8.91
CA GLY A 6 -11.03 16.64 7.71
C GLY A 6 -10.69 15.87 6.43
N GLU A 7 -11.00 16.49 5.30
CA GLU A 7 -10.74 15.92 3.97
C GLU A 7 -9.52 16.59 3.35
N PHE A 8 -8.70 15.79 2.66
CA PHE A 8 -7.47 16.28 2.02
C PHE A 8 -7.61 16.18 0.51
N LYS A 9 -7.43 17.31 -0.18
CA LYS A 9 -7.33 17.32 -1.64
C LYS A 9 -5.95 16.86 -2.05
N TRP A 10 -5.87 16.09 -3.13
CA TRP A 10 -4.61 15.79 -3.79
C TRP A 10 -4.21 16.95 -4.72
N ALA A 11 -2.92 17.24 -4.81
CA ALA A 11 -2.34 18.15 -5.80
C ALA A 11 -1.83 17.37 -7.02
N HIS A 12 -1.16 16.25 -6.78
CA HIS A 12 -0.57 15.41 -7.83
C HIS A 12 -0.70 13.93 -7.47
N ALA A 13 -0.96 13.11 -8.48
CA ALA A 13 -0.83 11.67 -8.40
C ALA A 13 0.24 11.23 -9.41
N THR A 14 1.12 10.33 -9.00
CA THR A 14 2.18 9.78 -9.86
C THR A 14 2.09 8.27 -9.83
N LEU A 15 1.89 7.67 -11.01
CA LEU A 15 1.74 6.23 -11.18
C LEU A 15 3.10 5.58 -11.47
N MET A 16 3.28 4.31 -11.17
CA MET A 16 4.46 3.59 -11.65
C MET A 16 4.27 3.15 -13.10
N LYS A 17 5.32 3.27 -13.92
CA LYS A 17 5.23 2.98 -15.37
C LYS A 17 4.80 1.55 -15.69
N ASN A 18 5.21 0.58 -14.89
CA ASN A 18 4.84 -0.82 -15.03
C ASN A 18 3.33 -1.04 -14.90
N TYR A 19 2.62 -0.24 -14.11
CA TYR A 19 1.15 -0.26 -14.09
C TYR A 19 0.52 -0.05 -15.48
N LEU A 20 1.17 0.76 -16.34
CA LEU A 20 0.66 1.10 -17.67
C LEU A 20 1.04 0.07 -18.75
N THR A 21 1.95 -0.87 -18.46
CA THR A 21 2.59 -1.71 -19.49
C THR A 21 2.63 -3.22 -19.18
N SER A 22 2.22 -3.66 -17.99
CA SER A 22 2.25 -5.08 -17.59
C SER A 22 0.96 -5.50 -16.89
N ASP A 23 0.82 -6.81 -16.67
CA ASP A 23 -0.19 -7.47 -15.82
C ASP A 23 -0.50 -6.61 -14.58
N GLU A 24 -1.78 -6.26 -14.38
CA GLU A 24 -2.27 -5.10 -13.64
C GLU A 24 -1.74 -4.99 -12.20
N ALA A 25 -1.32 -6.10 -11.60
CA ALA A 25 -0.80 -6.14 -10.23
C ALA A 25 0.71 -5.80 -10.12
N GLN A 26 1.48 -5.82 -11.21
CA GLN A 26 2.92 -5.54 -11.19
C GLN A 26 3.16 -4.04 -11.13
N GLY A 27 3.39 -3.53 -9.92
CA GLY A 27 3.60 -2.11 -9.69
C GLY A 27 2.31 -1.32 -9.62
N ASP A 28 1.20 -1.94 -9.20
CA ASP A 28 0.00 -1.22 -8.78
C ASP A 28 0.28 -0.50 -7.46
N ILE A 29 0.97 0.62 -7.59
CA ILE A 29 1.28 1.57 -6.53
C ILE A 29 1.39 2.96 -7.17
N ALA A 30 0.82 3.93 -6.46
CA ALA A 30 0.88 5.32 -6.82
C ALA A 30 1.37 6.14 -5.63
N VAL A 31 2.00 7.27 -5.92
CA VAL A 31 2.32 8.27 -4.91
C VAL A 31 1.37 9.44 -5.07
N VAL A 32 0.61 9.74 -4.02
CA VAL A 32 -0.33 10.86 -3.97
C VAL A 32 0.28 11.96 -3.10
N GLN A 33 0.45 13.14 -3.68
CA GLN A 33 0.81 14.34 -2.94
C GLN A 33 -0.46 15.10 -2.57
N LEU A 34 -0.61 15.43 -1.29
CA LEU A 34 -1.67 16.31 -0.81
C LEU A 34 -1.39 17.77 -1.18
N ALA A 35 -2.45 18.53 -1.47
CA ALA A 35 -2.37 19.97 -1.73
C ALA A 35 -1.92 20.75 -0.49
N ASP A 36 -2.41 20.32 0.67
CA ASP A 36 -2.03 20.84 1.97
C ASP A 36 -1.43 19.73 2.83
N PRO A 37 -0.43 20.01 3.69
CA PRO A 37 0.10 19.02 4.61
C PRO A 37 -0.97 18.49 5.56
N ALA A 38 -0.97 17.17 5.80
CA ALA A 38 -1.78 16.58 6.86
C ALA A 38 -1.33 17.11 8.24
N PRO A 39 -2.26 17.24 9.22
CA PRO A 39 -1.91 17.69 10.56
C PRO A 39 -0.94 16.70 11.21
N ARG A 40 0.06 17.20 11.95
CA ARG A 40 1.06 16.36 12.64
C ARG A 40 0.45 15.29 13.54
N ALA A 41 -0.74 15.54 14.10
CA ALA A 41 -1.47 14.59 14.93
C ALA A 41 -1.90 13.31 14.19
N ALA A 42 -2.01 13.34 12.86
CA ALA A 42 -2.32 12.14 12.06
C ALA A 42 -1.15 11.14 12.00
N GLY A 43 0.08 11.58 12.30
CA GLY A 43 1.28 10.74 12.25
C GLY A 43 1.69 10.35 10.83
N THR A 44 2.75 9.55 10.74
CA THR A 44 3.24 8.98 9.48
C THR A 44 3.77 7.57 9.72
N LEU A 45 3.67 6.71 8.71
CA LEU A 45 4.37 5.42 8.66
C LEU A 45 5.65 5.57 7.84
N GLY A 46 6.69 4.84 8.21
CA GLY A 46 7.91 4.76 7.42
C GLY A 46 7.72 3.85 6.20
N LEU A 47 8.64 3.93 5.23
CA LEU A 47 8.72 2.97 4.13
C LEU A 47 9.95 2.09 4.29
N ARG A 48 9.80 0.76 4.25
CA ARG A 48 10.93 -0.16 4.35
C ARG A 48 10.84 -1.21 3.26
N ALA A 49 11.89 -1.26 2.44
CA ALA A 49 12.01 -2.30 1.45
C ALA A 49 12.08 -3.67 2.15
N ASN A 50 11.32 -4.63 1.65
CA ASN A 50 11.51 -6.02 2.05
C ASN A 50 12.59 -6.71 1.18
N CYS A 51 12.84 -7.99 1.47
CA CYS A 51 13.78 -8.92 0.83
C CYS A 51 15.07 -9.20 1.64
N VAL A 52 14.91 -9.69 2.87
CA VAL A 52 15.91 -10.53 3.55
C VAL A 52 15.25 -11.89 3.76
N ASP A 53 15.74 -12.90 3.04
CA ASP A 53 15.31 -14.31 2.92
C ASP A 53 14.14 -14.80 3.78
N ASP A 54 13.13 -15.39 3.15
CA ASP A 54 12.14 -16.34 3.69
C ASP A 54 11.47 -16.03 5.04
N ASN A 55 11.52 -14.78 5.48
CA ASN A 55 10.96 -14.37 6.74
C ASN A 55 9.45 -14.16 6.61
N SER A 56 8.73 -14.94 7.40
CA SER A 56 7.35 -14.63 7.74
C SER A 56 7.35 -13.41 8.66
N VAL A 57 6.68 -12.34 8.24
CA VAL A 57 6.58 -11.10 9.01
C VAL A 57 5.13 -10.94 9.45
N GLN A 58 4.93 -10.64 10.73
CA GLN A 58 3.63 -10.17 11.19
C GLN A 58 3.41 -8.75 10.68
N VAL A 59 2.33 -8.57 9.93
CA VAL A 59 1.93 -7.28 9.39
C VAL A 59 0.54 -6.93 9.86
N THR A 60 0.29 -5.64 9.97
CA THR A 60 -1.04 -5.08 10.21
C THR A 60 -1.47 -4.34 8.96
N THR A 61 -2.75 -4.42 8.62
CA THR A 61 -3.37 -3.62 7.56
C THR A 61 -4.62 -2.94 8.10
N ALA A 62 -4.93 -1.77 7.56
CA ALA A 62 -6.16 -1.07 7.85
C ALA A 62 -6.68 -0.36 6.60
N GLY A 63 -8.00 -0.44 6.41
CA GLY A 63 -8.68 0.03 5.21
C GLY A 63 -10.19 0.15 5.40
N TYR A 64 -10.89 0.52 4.33
CA TYR A 64 -12.34 0.74 4.34
C TYR A 64 -13.04 -0.29 3.45
N PRO A 65 -13.22 -1.53 3.94
CA PRO A 65 -13.89 -2.59 3.17
C PRO A 65 -15.38 -2.29 2.96
N SER A 66 -15.91 -2.63 1.78
CA SER A 66 -17.27 -2.32 1.35
C SER A 66 -18.36 -3.22 1.94
N ASP A 67 -17.99 -4.31 2.61
CA ASP A 67 -18.91 -5.19 3.36
C ASP A 67 -19.17 -4.68 4.79
N GLN A 68 -18.53 -3.59 5.20
CA GLN A 68 -18.74 -2.91 6.48
C GLN A 68 -19.56 -1.63 6.30
N GLN A 69 -19.89 -0.94 7.40
CA GLN A 69 -20.61 0.32 7.30
C GLN A 69 -19.76 1.37 6.58
N GLU A 70 -20.43 2.28 5.87
CA GLU A 70 -19.71 3.34 5.14
C GLU A 70 -18.85 4.19 6.07
N GLY A 71 -17.55 4.27 5.74
CA GLY A 71 -16.55 4.99 6.55
C GLY A 71 -16.06 4.22 7.78
N GLU A 72 -16.44 2.94 7.95
CA GLU A 72 -15.89 2.06 8.97
C GLU A 72 -14.51 1.55 8.52
N CYS A 73 -13.49 1.83 9.34
CA CYS A 73 -12.13 1.35 9.11
C CYS A 73 -11.93 0.01 9.82
N MET A 74 -11.55 -1.02 9.07
CA MET A 74 -11.21 -2.33 9.62
C MET A 74 -9.71 -2.48 9.74
N THR A 75 -9.27 -3.08 10.84
CA THR A 75 -7.86 -3.41 11.07
C THR A 75 -7.70 -4.92 11.20
N THR A 76 -6.76 -5.48 10.45
CA THR A 76 -6.45 -6.90 10.45
C THR A 76 -4.96 -7.10 10.73
N GLN A 77 -4.62 -8.09 11.54
CA GLN A 77 -3.24 -8.55 11.72
C GLN A 77 -3.08 -9.97 11.21
N CYS A 78 -2.00 -10.22 10.48
CA CYS A 78 -1.72 -11.51 9.85
C CYS A 78 -0.22 -11.72 9.69
N THR A 79 0.17 -12.97 9.44
CA THR A 79 1.55 -13.31 9.08
C THR A 79 1.66 -13.50 7.57
N VAL A 80 2.63 -12.81 6.95
CA VAL A 80 2.86 -12.87 5.51
C VAL A 80 4.30 -13.31 5.24
N ARG A 81 4.45 -14.28 4.33
CA ARG A 81 5.73 -14.63 3.73
C ARG A 81 5.87 -13.87 2.42
N PHE A 82 6.85 -12.98 2.36
CA PHE A 82 7.04 -12.11 1.20
C PHE A 82 7.62 -12.88 0.02
N ASP A 83 7.01 -12.71 -1.15
CA ASP A 83 7.62 -13.18 -2.40
C ASP A 83 8.63 -12.13 -2.86
N CYS A 84 9.90 -12.44 -2.66
CA CYS A 84 11.02 -11.56 -3.00
C CYS A 84 11.44 -11.67 -4.47
N GLN A 85 10.90 -12.64 -5.21
CA GLN A 85 11.17 -12.86 -6.64
C GLN A 85 10.12 -12.17 -7.52
N ARG A 86 8.99 -11.75 -6.94
CA ARG A 86 7.90 -11.07 -7.62
C ARG A 86 7.70 -9.66 -7.07
N GLU A 87 7.09 -8.79 -7.89
CA GLU A 87 6.70 -7.44 -7.46
C GLU A 87 5.42 -7.45 -6.59
N SER A 88 4.68 -8.56 -6.57
CA SER A 88 3.51 -8.78 -5.71
C SER A 88 3.73 -9.96 -4.78
N THR A 89 3.13 -9.89 -3.58
CA THR A 89 3.09 -10.99 -2.61
C THR A 89 1.65 -11.43 -2.41
N ARG A 90 1.41 -12.74 -2.49
CA ARG A 90 0.13 -13.37 -2.13
C ARG A 90 0.06 -13.63 -0.63
N HIS A 91 -1.12 -13.42 -0.03
CA HIS A 91 -1.36 -13.59 1.40
C HIS A 91 -2.79 -14.01 1.70
N LYS A 92 -3.02 -14.46 2.95
CA LYS A 92 -4.34 -14.84 3.47
C LYS A 92 -4.89 -13.86 4.51
N CYS A 93 -4.30 -12.67 4.62
CA CYS A 93 -4.84 -11.61 5.45
C CYS A 93 -6.28 -11.27 5.01
N ASP A 94 -7.15 -11.06 5.99
CA ASP A 94 -8.54 -10.71 5.76
C ASP A 94 -8.65 -9.27 5.24
N THR A 95 -8.96 -9.17 3.95
CA THR A 95 -9.21 -7.94 3.20
C THR A 95 -10.38 -8.17 2.25
N TYR A 96 -11.15 -7.12 1.97
CA TYR A 96 -12.31 -7.19 1.08
C TYR A 96 -12.29 -6.04 0.06
N MET A 97 -13.20 -6.09 -0.91
CA MET A 97 -13.42 -4.99 -1.87
C MET A 97 -13.51 -3.65 -1.14
N GLY A 98 -12.94 -2.59 -1.73
CA GLY A 98 -12.82 -1.27 -1.08
C GLY A 98 -11.52 -1.07 -0.29
N GLN A 99 -10.78 -2.13 0.05
CA GLN A 99 -9.46 -1.99 0.69
C GLN A 99 -8.29 -1.79 -0.28
N SER A 100 -8.50 -1.66 -1.60
CA SER A 100 -7.41 -1.35 -2.54
C SER A 100 -6.68 -0.07 -2.12
N GLY A 101 -5.35 -0.11 -2.08
CA GLY A 101 -4.51 0.98 -1.56
C GLY A 101 -4.24 0.92 -0.05
N SER A 102 -4.86 0.00 0.70
CA SER A 102 -4.60 -0.16 2.14
C SER A 102 -3.18 -0.61 2.39
N SER A 103 -2.50 0.04 3.34
CA SER A 103 -1.11 -0.28 3.65
C SER A 103 -0.99 -1.56 4.49
N PHE A 104 0.09 -2.31 4.29
CA PHE A 104 0.53 -3.39 5.17
C PHE A 104 1.83 -2.96 5.85
N TRP A 105 1.84 -2.78 7.18
CA TRP A 105 3.02 -2.35 7.93
C TRP A 105 3.48 -3.38 8.96
N ASP A 106 4.78 -3.38 9.27
CA ASP A 106 5.38 -4.23 10.30
C ASP A 106 5.23 -3.65 11.71
N GLY A 107 5.67 -4.40 12.73
CA GLY A 107 5.64 -3.95 14.13
C GLY A 107 6.49 -2.71 14.44
N ASP A 108 7.37 -2.30 13.52
CA ASP A 108 8.18 -1.07 13.64
C ASP A 108 7.51 0.13 12.93
N TYR A 109 6.26 -0.01 12.48
CA TYR A 109 5.50 1.02 11.74
C TYR A 109 6.10 1.38 10.37
N TYR A 110 6.70 0.41 9.70
CA TYR A 110 7.13 0.56 8.31
C TYR A 110 6.19 -0.18 7.36
N ILE A 111 5.67 0.52 6.36
CA ILE A 111 4.93 -0.05 5.24
C ILE A 111 5.87 -0.99 4.47
N ARG A 112 5.39 -2.23 4.27
CA ARG A 112 6.06 -3.32 3.56
C ARG A 112 5.33 -3.72 2.29
N GLY A 113 4.04 -3.40 2.17
CA GLY A 113 3.22 -3.64 0.98
C GLY A 113 1.99 -2.75 0.92
N VAL A 114 1.33 -2.69 -0.25
CA VAL A 114 0.08 -1.96 -0.48
C VAL A 114 -0.93 -2.87 -1.16
N HIS A 115 -2.11 -3.06 -0.55
CA HIS A 115 -3.15 -3.96 -1.06
C HIS A 115 -3.57 -3.60 -2.48
N VAL A 116 -3.71 -4.61 -3.34
CA VAL A 116 -4.09 -4.47 -4.74
C VAL A 116 -5.46 -5.08 -4.98
N ARG A 117 -5.57 -6.40 -4.80
CA ARG A 117 -6.75 -7.18 -5.18
C ARG A 117 -6.88 -8.49 -4.42
N GLY A 118 -8.06 -9.11 -4.53
CA GLY A 118 -8.29 -10.53 -4.22
C GLY A 118 -8.28 -11.38 -5.49
N LEU A 119 -7.75 -12.60 -5.41
CA LEU A 119 -7.82 -13.64 -6.43
C LEU A 119 -8.88 -14.66 -6.01
N ILE A 120 -10.10 -14.50 -6.54
CA ILE A 120 -11.29 -15.26 -6.11
C ILE A 120 -11.07 -16.77 -6.29
N ASP A 121 -10.56 -17.20 -7.45
CA ASP A 121 -10.36 -18.62 -7.77
C ASP A 121 -9.30 -19.30 -6.89
N GLU A 122 -8.43 -18.53 -6.26
CA GLU A 122 -7.32 -19.02 -5.44
C GLU A 122 -7.54 -18.77 -3.94
N GLU A 123 -8.62 -18.10 -3.55
CA GLU A 123 -8.93 -17.68 -2.16
C GLU A 123 -7.74 -17.00 -1.46
N VAL A 124 -7.00 -16.16 -2.20
CA VAL A 124 -5.87 -15.37 -1.68
C VAL A 124 -5.99 -13.91 -2.08
N ASN A 125 -5.32 -13.05 -1.32
CA ASN A 125 -5.18 -11.64 -1.58
C ASN A 125 -3.76 -11.31 -2.07
N GLU A 126 -3.61 -10.21 -2.82
CA GLU A 126 -2.33 -9.72 -3.31
C GLU A 126 -2.10 -8.27 -2.87
N PHE A 127 -0.86 -7.99 -2.48
CA PHE A 127 -0.35 -6.62 -2.37
C PHE A 127 0.88 -6.43 -3.26
N THR A 128 1.12 -5.21 -3.70
CA THR A 128 2.40 -4.80 -4.29
C THR A 128 3.45 -4.75 -3.19
N THR A 129 4.53 -5.52 -3.31
CA THR A 129 5.64 -5.54 -2.35
C THR A 129 6.45 -4.26 -2.48
N LEU A 130 6.72 -3.57 -1.35
CA LEU A 130 7.73 -2.52 -1.33
C LEU A 130 9.11 -3.16 -1.44
N SER A 131 9.58 -3.37 -2.66
CA SER A 131 10.94 -3.84 -2.94
C SER A 131 11.94 -2.69 -2.93
N ARG A 132 13.25 -3.01 -2.92
CA ARG A 132 14.31 -1.99 -3.07
C ARG A 132 14.13 -1.16 -4.35
N ARG A 133 13.64 -1.77 -5.42
CA ARG A 133 13.37 -1.11 -6.71
C ARG A 133 12.23 -0.10 -6.59
N VAL A 134 11.11 -0.50 -6.00
CA VAL A 134 9.95 0.38 -5.77
C VAL A 134 10.37 1.55 -4.88
N LEU A 135 11.07 1.27 -3.77
CA LEU A 135 11.50 2.31 -2.85
C LEU A 135 12.51 3.29 -3.49
N ALA A 136 13.40 2.81 -4.35
CA ALA A 136 14.33 3.67 -5.10
C ALA A 136 13.57 4.65 -6.01
N LYS A 137 12.52 4.19 -6.69
CA LYS A 137 11.67 5.06 -7.53
C LYS A 137 10.90 6.10 -6.72
N ILE A 138 10.37 5.72 -5.56
CA ILE A 138 9.68 6.67 -4.66
C ILE A 138 10.68 7.73 -4.16
N ARG A 139 11.90 7.34 -3.77
CA ARG A 139 12.94 8.30 -3.34
C ARG A 139 13.38 9.22 -4.46
N GLU A 140 13.46 8.71 -5.68
CA GLU A 140 13.75 9.54 -6.86
C GLU A 140 12.64 10.56 -7.10
N TRP A 141 11.37 10.17 -6.95
CA TRP A 141 10.23 11.07 -7.04
C TRP A 141 10.26 12.19 -6.00
N GLU A 142 10.65 11.89 -4.76
CA GLU A 142 10.77 12.88 -3.68
C GLU A 142 11.73 14.03 -4.07
N GLY A 143 12.71 13.77 -4.93
CA GLY A 143 13.68 14.75 -5.43
C GLY A 143 13.29 15.48 -6.73
N ARG A 144 12.11 15.21 -7.32
CA ARG A 144 11.67 15.78 -8.61
C ARG A 144 10.55 16.81 -8.44
N GLU A 145 10.28 17.57 -9.51
CA GLU A 145 8.99 18.26 -9.67
C GLU A 145 7.86 17.24 -9.76
N LYS A 146 6.75 17.49 -9.05
CA LYS A 146 5.73 16.46 -8.77
C LYS A 146 4.65 16.40 -9.86
N GLY A 147 4.26 15.17 -10.23
CA GLY A 147 3.31 14.84 -11.30
C GLY A 147 3.95 13.96 -12.40
N GLY A 148 3.24 12.93 -12.89
CA GLY A 148 3.70 12.10 -14.01
C GLY A 148 3.78 10.59 -13.72
N VAL A 149 4.84 9.92 -14.20
CA VAL A 149 5.02 8.46 -14.11
C VAL A 149 6.44 8.11 -13.61
N LEU A 150 6.55 7.11 -12.71
CA LEU A 150 7.80 6.58 -12.12
C LEU A 150 8.45 5.45 -12.91
#